data_AF-A0A1B0FM76-F1
#
_entry.id   AF-A0A1B0FM76-F1
#
_cell.length_a   1.000
_cell.length_b   1.000
_cell.length_c   1.000
_cell.angle_alpha   90.00
_cell.angle_beta   90.00
_cell.angle_gamma   90.00
#
_symmetry.space_group_name_H-M   'P 1'
#
loop_
_entity.id
_entity.type
_entity.pdbx_description
1 polymer ?
#
loop_
_entity_poly.entity_id
_entity_poly.type
_entity_poly.pdbx_seq_one_letter_code
_entity_poly.pdbx_strand_id
1 'polypeptide(L)'
;MYKLACDMNVHARCKENVPSLCGCDHTERRGRINLELNVKENTLTAQIKEGRNLIPMDPNGLSDPYVKVKLIPDEQEKTKKKTRTIKASLNPIWNETIKFELKPEDKDRRVLIEVWDWDRTSRNDFMGSLSFGISEIIKNPANGWFKLLTQDEGEYYNVPCADATQDLLKLKSQMRKSSQKKPLVMRTETNAQAQSRRDMLRTSDFNFIKVLGKGSFGKKHRKDVSNFDKQFTSEKTDLTPTDKVFMMNLDQTEFVGFSYVNPDYTVSL
;
A
#
# COMPACT_ATOMS: atom_id res chain seq x y z
N MET A 1 -18.14 -5.34 -22.65
CA MET A 1 -16.99 -4.99 -21.78
C MET A 1 -15.79 -4.79 -22.68
N TYR A 2 -15.15 -3.62 -22.66
CA TYR A 2 -13.95 -3.37 -23.45
C TYR A 2 -12.81 -3.02 -22.49
N LYS A 3 -11.76 -3.83 -22.49
CA LYS A 3 -10.54 -3.62 -21.70
C LYS A 3 -9.79 -2.41 -22.26
N LEU A 4 -9.74 -1.31 -21.51
CA LEU A 4 -8.67 -0.33 -21.65
C LEU A 4 -7.42 -0.89 -20.97
N ALA A 5 -6.24 -0.53 -21.48
CA ALA A 5 -4.93 -1.04 -21.09
C ALA A 5 -4.53 -0.86 -19.61
N CYS A 6 -5.44 -0.38 -18.74
CA CYS A 6 -5.19 -0.11 -17.33
C CYS A 6 -6.13 -0.83 -16.34
N ASP A 7 -7.05 -1.72 -16.75
CA ASP A 7 -7.98 -2.45 -15.84
C ASP A 7 -8.64 -1.53 -14.78
N MET A 8 -9.02 -0.31 -15.19
CA MET A 8 -9.75 0.62 -14.32
C MET A 8 -11.24 0.47 -14.61
N ASN A 9 -12.01 0.07 -13.60
CA ASN A 9 -13.47 -0.04 -13.70
C ASN A 9 -14.08 1.35 -13.55
N VAL A 10 -14.55 1.91 -14.66
CA VAL A 10 -15.17 3.24 -14.77
C VAL A 10 -16.51 3.10 -15.49
N HIS A 11 -17.51 3.89 -15.09
CA HIS A 11 -18.80 3.88 -15.77
C HIS A 11 -18.64 4.29 -17.24
N ALA A 12 -19.44 3.68 -18.13
CA ALA A 12 -19.37 3.95 -19.57
C ALA A 12 -19.55 5.44 -19.89
N ARG A 13 -20.43 6.13 -19.13
CA ARG A 13 -20.69 7.57 -19.23
C ARG A 13 -19.50 8.45 -18.84
N CYS A 14 -18.57 7.93 -18.03
CA CYS A 14 -17.44 8.69 -17.50
C CYS A 14 -16.17 8.50 -18.33
N LYS A 15 -16.17 7.60 -19.33
CA LYS A 15 -14.98 7.19 -20.07
C LYS A 15 -14.17 8.35 -20.65
N GLU A 16 -14.84 9.39 -21.15
CA GLU A 16 -14.19 10.57 -21.74
C GLU A 16 -13.51 11.46 -20.69
N ASN A 17 -13.96 11.39 -19.44
CA ASN A 17 -13.44 12.18 -18.32
C ASN A 17 -12.34 11.47 -17.54
N VAL A 18 -12.07 10.20 -17.84
CA VAL A 18 -11.01 9.43 -17.19
C VAL A 18 -9.66 9.89 -17.75
N PRO A 19 -8.77 10.45 -16.91
CA PRO A 19 -7.45 10.85 -17.37
C PRO A 19 -6.70 9.64 -17.93
N SER A 20 -5.94 9.84 -19.00
CA SER A 20 -5.12 8.78 -19.61
C SER A 20 -3.91 8.46 -18.70
N LEU A 21 -4.16 7.73 -17.61
CA LEU A 21 -3.15 7.35 -16.60
C LEU A 21 -2.36 6.09 -16.98
N CYS A 22 -2.40 5.70 -18.26
CA CYS A 22 -1.60 4.63 -18.84
C CYS A 22 -0.10 4.93 -18.63
N GLY A 23 0.55 4.20 -17.71
CA GLY A 23 1.98 4.33 -17.39
C GLY A 23 2.35 5.26 -16.23
N CYS A 24 1.38 5.92 -15.57
CA CYS A 24 1.63 6.77 -14.40
C CYS A 24 1.14 6.08 -13.12
N ASP A 25 2.07 5.91 -12.17
CA ASP A 25 1.90 5.44 -10.78
C ASP A 25 0.58 4.69 -10.50
N HIS A 26 0.57 3.38 -10.78
CA HIS A 26 -0.57 2.47 -10.60
C HIS A 26 -1.12 2.39 -9.17
N THR A 27 -0.51 3.11 -8.22
CA THR A 27 -0.65 2.83 -6.81
C THR A 27 -1.80 3.58 -6.14
N GLU A 28 -2.46 4.57 -6.76
CA GLU A 28 -3.58 5.36 -6.18
C GLU A 28 -4.78 5.56 -7.14
N ARG A 29 -5.24 4.47 -7.78
CA ARG A 29 -6.28 4.51 -8.85
C ARG A 29 -7.62 5.16 -8.46
N ARG A 30 -7.98 5.19 -7.17
CA ARG A 30 -9.25 5.73 -6.65
C ARG A 30 -9.07 7.01 -5.85
N GLY A 31 -7.85 7.55 -5.82
CA GLY A 31 -7.46 8.64 -4.96
C GLY A 31 -7.09 8.21 -3.54
N ARG A 32 -7.03 9.20 -2.66
CA ARG A 32 -6.62 9.04 -1.27
C ARG A 32 -7.45 9.91 -0.33
N ILE A 33 -7.50 9.51 0.93
CA ILE A 33 -8.25 10.19 1.99
C ILE A 33 -7.35 10.43 3.20
N ASN A 34 -7.43 11.64 3.75
CA ASN A 34 -6.76 12.03 4.99
C ASN A 34 -7.74 11.92 6.16
N LEU A 35 -7.37 11.14 7.16
CA LEU A 35 -8.22 10.89 8.31
C LEU A 35 -7.41 10.64 9.57
N GLU A 36 -8.09 10.76 10.70
CA GLU A 36 -7.54 10.41 12.01
C GLU A 36 -8.55 9.58 12.81
N LEU A 37 -8.12 8.42 13.28
CA LEU A 37 -8.91 7.50 14.09
C LEU A 37 -8.25 7.32 15.45
N ASN A 38 -9.03 7.51 16.50
CA ASN A 38 -8.58 7.33 17.87
C ASN A 38 -9.69 6.73 18.73
N VAL A 39 -9.33 5.89 19.70
CA VAL A 39 -10.26 5.34 20.68
C VAL A 39 -9.84 5.82 22.07
N LYS A 40 -10.72 6.55 22.75
CA LYS A 40 -10.56 6.98 24.14
C LYS A 40 -11.84 6.70 24.91
N GLU A 41 -11.74 6.14 26.11
CA GLU A 41 -12.90 5.90 27.00
C GLU A 41 -14.08 5.23 26.29
N ASN A 42 -13.80 4.11 25.60
CA ASN A 42 -14.77 3.37 24.78
C ASN A 42 -15.44 4.19 23.66
N THR A 43 -14.91 5.34 23.28
CA THR A 43 -15.43 6.14 22.18
C THR A 43 -14.44 6.14 21.02
N LEU A 44 -14.84 5.56 19.89
CA LEU A 44 -14.12 5.71 18.62
C LEU A 44 -14.45 7.08 18.03
N THR A 45 -13.43 7.89 17.80
CA THR A 45 -13.53 9.18 17.11
C THR A 45 -12.85 9.05 15.75
N ALA A 46 -13.61 9.26 14.67
CA ALA A 46 -13.15 9.30 13.30
C ALA A 46 -13.23 10.74 12.77
N GLN A 47 -12.09 11.40 12.61
CA GLN A 47 -12.00 12.70 11.97
C GLN A 47 -11.74 12.51 10.47
N ILE A 48 -12.70 12.87 9.65
CA ILE A 48 -12.64 12.83 8.19
C ILE A 48 -12.22 14.21 7.70
N LYS A 49 -10.97 14.34 7.24
CA LYS A 49 -10.36 15.64 6.94
C LYS A 49 -10.64 16.05 5.49
N GLU A 50 -9.96 15.41 4.55
CA GLU A 50 -10.00 15.76 3.12
C GLU A 50 -9.74 14.54 2.23
N GLY A 51 -10.19 14.61 0.98
CA GLY A 51 -9.88 13.66 -0.08
C GLY A 51 -9.06 14.34 -1.17
N ARG A 52 -8.22 13.58 -1.88
CA ARG A 52 -7.43 14.09 -3.02
C ARG A 52 -7.40 13.09 -4.16
N ASN A 53 -7.42 13.64 -5.37
CA ASN A 53 -7.37 12.88 -6.62
C ASN A 53 -8.47 11.79 -6.69
N LEU A 54 -9.67 12.12 -6.22
CA LEU A 54 -10.80 11.20 -6.30
C LEU A 54 -11.19 10.94 -7.75
N ILE A 55 -11.78 9.78 -8.01
CA ILE A 55 -12.22 9.42 -9.37
C ILE A 55 -13.47 10.20 -9.77
N PRO A 56 -13.55 10.70 -11.02
CA PRO A 56 -14.74 11.35 -11.51
C PRO A 56 -15.85 10.34 -11.80
N MET A 57 -17.05 10.61 -11.28
CA MET A 57 -18.25 9.78 -11.43
C MET A 57 -19.36 10.48 -12.22
N ASP A 58 -19.29 11.80 -12.34
CA ASP A 58 -20.26 12.59 -13.07
C ASP A 58 -19.85 12.90 -14.52
N PRO A 59 -20.82 13.17 -15.42
CA PRO A 59 -20.55 13.60 -16.79
C PRO A 59 -19.76 14.92 -16.89
N ASN A 60 -19.81 15.77 -15.86
CA ASN A 60 -19.04 17.03 -15.81
C ASN A 60 -17.53 16.81 -15.52
N GLY A 61 -17.11 15.54 -15.33
CA GLY A 61 -15.73 15.19 -14.99
C GLY A 61 -15.36 15.44 -13.53
N LEU A 62 -16.34 15.63 -12.66
CA LEU A 62 -16.20 15.84 -11.21
C LEU A 62 -17.03 14.78 -10.45
N SER A 63 -17.27 15.03 -9.16
CA SER A 63 -18.13 14.22 -8.29
C SER A 63 -18.68 15.11 -7.17
N ASP A 64 -19.74 14.66 -6.52
CA ASP A 64 -20.33 15.18 -5.30
C ASP A 64 -19.99 14.26 -4.09
N PRO A 65 -18.72 14.21 -3.63
CA PRO A 65 -18.29 13.17 -2.69
C PRO A 65 -18.75 13.40 -1.25
N TYR A 66 -19.19 12.32 -0.60
CA TYR A 66 -19.44 12.20 0.84
C TYR A 66 -18.83 10.91 1.40
N VAL A 67 -18.56 10.90 2.71
CA VAL A 67 -17.97 9.73 3.40
C VAL A 67 -19.02 9.08 4.28
N LYS A 68 -19.15 7.75 4.16
CA LYS A 68 -19.96 6.89 5.01
C LYS A 68 -19.06 6.08 5.93
N VAL A 69 -19.35 6.08 7.22
CA VAL A 69 -18.62 5.34 8.24
C VAL A 69 -19.57 4.40 8.96
N LYS A 70 -19.18 3.13 9.11
CA LYS A 70 -19.95 2.09 9.83
C LYS A 70 -19.00 1.10 10.51
N LEU A 71 -19.48 0.40 11.53
CA LEU A 71 -18.74 -0.70 12.17
C LEU A 71 -19.14 -2.02 11.49
N ILE A 72 -18.20 -2.83 11.04
CA ILE A 72 -18.49 -4.10 10.35
C ILE A 72 -17.95 -5.31 11.13
N PRO A 73 -18.64 -6.47 11.12
CA PRO A 73 -19.96 -6.69 10.48
C PRO A 73 -21.08 -5.86 11.13
N ASP A 74 -22.10 -5.46 10.36
CA ASP A 74 -23.26 -4.68 10.80
C ASP A 74 -24.57 -5.31 10.32
N GLU A 75 -24.97 -6.44 10.91
CA GLU A 75 -26.15 -7.19 10.47
C GLU A 75 -27.45 -6.36 10.44
N GLN A 76 -27.53 -5.34 11.29
CA GLN A 76 -28.72 -4.51 11.45
C GLN A 76 -28.61 -3.12 10.77
N GLU A 77 -27.47 -2.83 10.12
CA GLU A 77 -27.14 -1.54 9.50
C GLU A 77 -27.30 -0.29 10.42
N LYS A 78 -27.24 -0.48 11.74
CA LYS A 78 -27.55 0.59 12.71
C LYS A 78 -26.39 1.55 12.94
N THR A 79 -25.18 1.18 12.56
CA THR A 79 -23.96 1.97 12.84
C THR A 79 -23.61 2.95 11.73
N LYS A 80 -24.46 3.10 10.72
CA LYS A 80 -24.19 3.97 9.56
C LYS A 80 -24.27 5.45 9.93
N LYS A 81 -23.16 6.17 9.77
CA LYS A 81 -23.08 7.64 9.86
C LYS A 81 -22.44 8.19 8.59
N LYS A 82 -22.72 9.43 8.22
CA LYS A 82 -22.17 10.06 7.01
C LYS A 82 -21.81 11.53 7.22
N THR A 83 -20.83 12.01 6.46
CA THR A 83 -20.50 13.43 6.38
C THR A 83 -21.49 14.18 5.49
N ARG A 84 -21.34 15.51 5.41
CA ARG A 84 -21.98 16.28 4.34
C ARG A 84 -21.39 15.91 2.97
N THR A 85 -22.20 16.15 1.95
CA THR A 85 -21.79 16.08 0.55
C THR A 85 -21.10 17.38 0.15
N ILE A 86 -19.92 17.28 -0.45
CA ILE A 86 -19.22 18.41 -1.09
C ILE A 86 -19.51 18.34 -2.57
N LYS A 87 -20.00 19.41 -3.18
CA LYS A 87 -20.40 19.39 -4.59
C LYS A 87 -19.23 19.63 -5.55
N ALA A 88 -19.28 18.99 -6.71
CA ALA A 88 -18.42 19.20 -7.87
C ALA A 88 -16.92 19.32 -7.50
N SER A 89 -16.39 18.33 -6.81
CA SER A 89 -14.99 18.32 -6.36
C SER A 89 -14.38 16.92 -6.35
N LEU A 90 -13.16 16.80 -6.90
CA LEU A 90 -12.29 15.62 -6.74
C LEU A 90 -11.27 15.78 -5.61
N ASN A 91 -11.29 16.92 -4.91
CA ASN A 91 -10.43 17.24 -3.78
C ASN A 91 -11.26 17.85 -2.62
N PRO A 92 -12.26 17.11 -2.10
CA PRO A 92 -13.17 17.64 -1.10
C PRO A 92 -12.49 17.84 0.26
N ILE A 93 -12.96 18.85 1.01
CA ILE A 93 -12.60 19.09 2.40
C ILE A 93 -13.86 18.94 3.24
N TRP A 94 -13.96 17.86 4.01
CA TRP A 94 -15.10 17.61 4.89
C TRP A 94 -14.87 18.25 6.26
N ASN A 95 -13.72 17.98 6.89
CA ASN A 95 -13.37 18.38 8.26
C ASN A 95 -14.49 18.07 9.26
N GLU A 96 -14.97 16.82 9.24
CA GLU A 96 -16.05 16.36 10.09
C GLU A 96 -15.60 15.27 11.05
N THR A 97 -16.17 15.27 12.26
CA THR A 97 -15.86 14.27 13.29
C THR A 97 -17.07 13.39 13.53
N ILE A 98 -16.91 12.08 13.31
CA ILE A 98 -17.92 11.06 13.55
C ILE A 98 -17.49 10.25 14.78
N LYS A 99 -18.39 10.09 15.75
CA LYS A 99 -18.12 9.33 16.98
C LYS A 99 -18.98 8.08 17.09
N PHE A 100 -18.43 7.01 17.64
CA PHE A 100 -19.13 5.78 17.99
C PHE A 100 -18.86 5.41 19.45
N GLU A 101 -19.92 5.18 20.21
CA GLU A 101 -19.83 4.54 21.52
C GLU A 101 -19.62 3.04 21.29
N LEU A 102 -18.49 2.53 21.73
CA LEU A 102 -18.09 1.14 21.55
C LEU A 102 -18.55 0.31 22.74
N LYS A 103 -19.19 -0.80 22.44
CA LYS A 103 -19.45 -1.88 23.38
C LYS A 103 -18.24 -2.81 23.48
N PRO A 104 -18.14 -3.65 24.54
CA PRO A 104 -17.07 -4.63 24.65
C PRO A 104 -16.96 -5.57 23.43
N GLU A 105 -18.09 -5.97 22.85
CA GLU A 105 -18.20 -6.80 21.64
C GLU A 105 -17.67 -6.11 20.36
N ASP A 106 -17.59 -4.77 20.33
CA ASP A 106 -17.13 -4.04 19.16
C ASP A 106 -15.60 -4.11 18.97
N LYS A 107 -14.84 -4.59 19.97
CA LYS A 107 -13.38 -4.66 19.89
C LYS A 107 -12.87 -5.56 18.76
N ASP A 108 -13.66 -6.57 18.40
CA ASP A 108 -13.34 -7.52 17.32
C ASP A 108 -13.89 -7.07 15.95
N ARG A 109 -14.65 -5.96 15.91
CA ARG A 109 -15.17 -5.37 14.68
C ARG A 109 -14.13 -4.46 14.01
N ARG A 110 -14.45 -4.06 12.78
CA ARG A 110 -13.67 -3.08 12.01
C ARG A 110 -14.50 -1.81 11.81
N VAL A 111 -13.86 -0.65 11.73
CA VAL A 111 -14.50 0.56 11.20
C VAL A 111 -14.27 0.61 9.70
N LEU A 112 -15.34 0.58 8.92
CA LEU A 112 -15.32 0.72 7.46
C LEU A 112 -15.63 2.17 7.08
N ILE A 113 -14.81 2.72 6.19
CA ILE A 113 -14.91 4.07 5.67
C ILE A 113 -15.06 3.97 4.16
N GLU A 114 -16.19 4.43 3.64
CA GLU A 114 -16.52 4.38 2.20
C GLU A 114 -16.72 5.81 1.69
N VAL A 115 -16.11 6.14 0.56
CA VAL A 115 -16.36 7.39 -0.17
C VAL A 115 -17.35 7.09 -1.29
N TRP A 116 -18.37 7.91 -1.38
CA TRP A 116 -19.46 7.79 -2.33
C TRP A 116 -19.70 9.12 -3.02
N ASP A 117 -20.08 9.04 -4.28
CA ASP A 117 -20.58 10.16 -5.07
C ASP A 117 -22.09 10.26 -4.91
N TRP A 118 -22.58 11.44 -4.49
CA TRP A 118 -24.01 11.65 -4.30
C TRP A 118 -24.69 11.98 -5.63
N ASP A 119 -25.71 11.21 -5.97
CA ASP A 119 -26.48 11.41 -7.18
C ASP A 119 -27.91 11.86 -6.85
N ARG A 120 -28.39 12.91 -7.54
CA ARG A 120 -29.77 13.40 -7.30
C ARG A 120 -30.85 12.46 -7.85
N THR A 121 -30.58 11.84 -8.99
CA THR A 121 -31.59 11.13 -9.79
C THR A 121 -31.27 9.65 -10.03
N SER A 122 -30.07 9.22 -9.65
CA SER A 122 -29.60 7.83 -9.71
C SER A 122 -29.23 7.31 -8.32
N ARG A 123 -28.83 6.04 -8.24
CA ARG A 123 -28.16 5.53 -7.05
C ARG A 123 -26.78 6.17 -6.96
N ASN A 124 -26.35 6.45 -5.73
CA ASN A 124 -25.01 6.98 -5.46
C ASN A 124 -23.92 6.02 -5.94
N ASP A 125 -22.86 6.57 -6.54
CA ASP A 125 -21.77 5.80 -7.11
C ASP A 125 -20.65 5.55 -6.07
N PHE A 126 -20.18 4.31 -5.97
CA PHE A 126 -19.12 3.94 -5.04
C PHE A 126 -17.75 4.39 -5.56
N MET A 127 -17.02 5.20 -4.80
CA MET A 127 -15.73 5.75 -5.22
C MET A 127 -14.54 4.92 -4.71
N GLY A 128 -14.59 4.51 -3.44
CA GLY A 128 -13.56 3.68 -2.83
C GLY A 128 -13.75 3.50 -1.33
N SER A 129 -13.03 2.56 -0.73
CA SER A 129 -13.15 2.28 0.70
C SER A 129 -11.86 1.81 1.35
N LEU A 130 -11.83 1.82 2.68
CA LEU A 130 -10.82 1.18 3.51
C LEU A 130 -11.35 0.92 4.92
N SER A 131 -10.68 0.04 5.66
CA SER A 131 -11.09 -0.30 7.02
C SER A 131 -9.93 -0.48 7.99
N PHE A 132 -10.24 -0.38 9.27
CA PHE A 132 -9.30 -0.56 10.37
C PHE A 132 -9.91 -1.45 11.44
N GLY A 133 -9.14 -2.39 12.00
CA GLY A 133 -9.59 -3.14 13.17
C GLY A 133 -9.70 -2.22 14.38
N ILE A 134 -10.80 -2.30 15.15
CA ILE A 134 -10.96 -1.46 16.34
C ILE A 134 -9.85 -1.74 17.36
N SER A 135 -9.53 -3.02 17.58
CA SER A 135 -8.40 -3.43 18.42
C SER A 135 -7.04 -2.90 17.95
N GLU A 136 -6.87 -2.66 16.65
CA GLU A 136 -5.63 -2.09 16.09
C GLU A 136 -5.55 -0.59 16.40
N ILE A 137 -6.66 0.15 16.24
CA ILE A 137 -6.74 1.59 16.53
C ILE A 137 -6.49 1.85 18.02
N ILE A 138 -7.04 1.01 18.91
CA ILE A 138 -6.81 1.11 20.37
C ILE A 138 -5.32 1.05 20.69
N LYS A 139 -4.57 0.17 20.01
CA LYS A 139 -3.13 0.01 20.22
C LYS A 139 -2.33 1.13 19.55
N ASN A 140 -2.71 1.49 18.32
CA ASN A 140 -2.03 2.48 17.50
C ASN A 140 -3.08 3.33 16.76
N PRO A 141 -3.35 4.56 17.24
CA PRO A 141 -4.20 5.50 16.53
C PRO A 141 -3.72 5.72 15.09
N ALA A 142 -4.65 5.78 14.15
CA ALA A 142 -4.34 5.99 12.75
C ALA A 142 -4.42 7.50 12.45
N ASN A 143 -3.42 8.07 11.77
CA ASN A 143 -3.45 9.46 11.34
C ASN A 143 -2.62 9.61 10.06
N GLY A 144 -3.23 10.18 9.02
CA GLY A 144 -2.55 10.53 7.78
C GLY A 144 -3.34 10.15 6.54
N TRP A 145 -2.63 10.07 5.43
CA TRP A 145 -3.17 9.73 4.12
C TRP A 145 -3.26 8.22 3.93
N PHE A 146 -4.38 7.77 3.40
CA PHE A 146 -4.62 6.38 3.03
C PHE A 146 -5.19 6.27 1.63
N LYS A 147 -4.82 5.21 0.94
CA LYS A 147 -5.30 4.90 -0.40
C LYS A 147 -6.74 4.41 -0.34
N LEU A 148 -7.55 4.88 -1.26
CA LEU A 148 -8.89 4.35 -1.46
C LEU A 148 -8.80 3.05 -2.26
N LEU A 149 -9.33 1.97 -1.71
CA LEU A 149 -9.32 0.64 -2.31
C LEU A 149 -10.67 0.35 -2.98
N THR A 150 -10.75 -0.81 -3.64
CA THR A 150 -12.04 -1.35 -4.09
C THR A 150 -12.97 -1.66 -2.90
N GLN A 151 -14.22 -2.00 -3.20
CA GLN A 151 -15.18 -2.36 -2.15
C GLN A 151 -14.71 -3.63 -1.40
N ASP A 152 -14.38 -4.69 -2.14
CA ASP A 152 -13.97 -5.97 -1.57
C ASP A 152 -12.67 -5.84 -0.75
N GLU A 153 -11.66 -5.12 -1.25
CA GLU A 153 -10.41 -4.93 -0.52
C GLU A 153 -10.58 -4.01 0.70
N GLY A 154 -11.36 -2.94 0.55
CA GLY A 154 -11.52 -1.94 1.60
C GLY A 154 -12.27 -2.46 2.83
N GLU A 155 -13.08 -3.51 2.70
CA GLU A 155 -13.68 -4.21 3.84
C GLU A 155 -12.66 -4.82 4.81
N TYR A 156 -11.46 -5.16 4.32
CA TYR A 156 -10.46 -5.87 5.12
C TYR A 156 -9.16 -5.10 5.31
N TYR A 157 -8.85 -4.15 4.42
CA TYR A 157 -7.53 -3.54 4.37
C TYR A 157 -7.57 -2.02 4.39
N ASN A 158 -6.44 -1.45 4.82
CA ASN A 158 -6.06 -0.06 4.62
C ASN A 158 -4.61 -0.03 4.15
N VAL A 159 -4.28 0.95 3.32
CA VAL A 159 -2.90 1.14 2.83
C VAL A 159 -2.51 2.59 3.07
N PRO A 160 -1.63 2.87 4.05
CA PRO A 160 -1.08 4.20 4.24
C PRO A 160 -0.37 4.68 2.95
N CYS A 161 -0.56 5.94 2.60
CA CYS A 161 0.25 6.59 1.58
C CYS A 161 1.64 6.86 2.18
N ALA A 162 2.70 6.48 1.47
CA ALA A 162 4.05 6.83 1.86
C ALA A 162 4.24 8.33 1.59
N ASP A 163 4.32 9.15 2.63
CA ASP A 163 4.88 10.48 2.49
C ASP A 163 6.40 10.30 2.35
N ALA A 164 6.89 10.34 1.11
CA ALA A 164 8.30 10.13 0.77
C ALA A 164 9.24 10.93 1.69
N THR A 165 8.83 12.12 2.14
CA THR A 165 9.54 12.96 3.11
C THR A 165 9.54 12.40 4.52
N GLN A 166 8.40 11.96 5.06
CA GLN A 166 8.31 11.49 6.45
C GLN A 166 8.95 10.11 6.61
N ASP A 167 8.79 9.23 5.63
CA ASP A 167 9.40 7.91 5.63
C ASP A 167 10.91 8.00 5.43
N LEU A 168 11.41 8.90 4.57
CA LEU A 168 12.85 9.18 4.45
C LEU A 168 13.43 9.75 5.75
N LEU A 169 12.70 10.60 6.48
CA LEU A 169 13.13 11.13 7.77
C LEU A 169 13.16 10.05 8.86
N LYS A 170 12.16 9.17 8.92
CA LYS A 170 12.13 8.01 9.81
C LYS A 170 13.27 7.04 9.48
N LEU A 171 13.49 6.73 8.20
CA LEU A 171 14.61 5.88 7.75
C LEU A 171 15.96 6.50 8.13
N LYS A 172 16.16 7.79 7.85
CA LYS A 172 17.39 8.51 8.23
C LYS A 172 17.62 8.50 9.74
N SER A 173 16.57 8.64 10.54
CA SER A 173 16.67 8.57 12.00
C SER A 173 17.02 7.17 12.50
N GLN A 174 16.44 6.12 11.92
CA GLN A 174 16.76 4.73 12.24
C GLN A 174 18.19 4.34 11.82
N MET A 175 18.62 4.77 10.63
CA MET A 175 19.99 4.58 10.14
C MET A 175 21.01 5.25 11.07
N ARG A 176 20.76 6.50 11.52
CA ARG A 176 21.63 7.21 12.48
C ARG A 176 21.74 6.50 13.83
N LYS A 177 20.66 5.87 14.32
CA LYS A 177 20.67 5.07 15.55
C LYS A 177 21.47 3.77 15.42
N SER A 178 21.55 3.20 14.21
CA SER A 178 22.33 1.99 13.93
C SER A 178 23.84 2.24 13.77
N SER A 179 24.24 3.46 13.38
CA SER A 179 25.66 3.81 13.14
C SER A 179 26.48 4.12 14.41
N GLN A 180 25.90 4.07 15.62
CA GLN A 180 26.62 4.38 16.86
C GLN A 180 27.25 3.17 17.59
N LYS A 181 27.40 2.01 16.94
CA LYS A 181 28.13 0.86 17.54
C LYS A 181 29.17 0.26 16.60
N LYS A 182 30.36 0.87 16.58
CA LYS A 182 31.70 0.30 16.89
C LYS A 182 32.80 1.19 16.26
N PRO A 183 33.93 1.46 16.95
CA PRO A 183 35.05 2.16 16.34
C PRO A 183 35.70 1.29 15.27
N LEU A 184 35.90 1.85 14.07
CA LEU A 184 36.71 1.26 13.02
C LEU A 184 38.20 1.45 13.38
N VAL A 185 38.90 0.34 13.62
CA VAL A 185 40.37 0.31 13.70
C VAL A 185 40.90 0.41 12.27
N MET A 186 41.69 1.46 11.98
CA MET A 186 42.42 1.64 10.73
C MET A 186 43.44 0.51 10.54
N ARG A 187 43.42 -0.13 9.36
CA ARG A 187 44.61 -0.78 8.80
C ARG A 187 44.89 -0.18 7.42
N THR A 188 46.11 0.32 7.30
CA THR A 188 46.74 0.89 6.12
C THR A 188 47.28 -0.23 5.24
N GLU A 189 47.16 -0.08 3.91
CA GLU A 189 48.07 -0.55 2.83
C GLU A 189 47.33 -0.38 1.49
N THR A 190 47.56 0.72 0.75
CA THR A 190 48.49 0.91 -0.38
C THR A 190 48.08 0.31 -1.73
N ASN A 191 48.11 1.20 -2.72
CA ASN A 191 48.27 1.04 -4.18
C ASN A 191 47.04 0.78 -5.08
N ALA A 192 46.53 1.91 -5.57
CA ALA A 192 46.47 2.29 -7.00
C ALA A 192 45.93 1.27 -8.01
N GLN A 193 44.78 1.59 -8.61
CA GLN A 193 44.73 2.01 -10.01
C GLN A 193 43.37 2.64 -10.34
N ALA A 194 43.42 3.84 -10.89
CA ALA A 194 42.28 4.55 -11.42
C ALA A 194 41.99 4.01 -12.82
N GLN A 195 40.79 3.46 -13.05
CA GLN A 195 40.24 3.42 -14.41
C GLN A 195 38.71 3.36 -14.41
N SER A 196 38.15 4.36 -15.10
CA SER A 196 36.84 4.38 -15.76
C SER A 196 35.64 3.80 -15.01
N ARG A 197 35.00 4.64 -14.18
CA ARG A 197 33.63 4.42 -13.73
C ARG A 197 32.68 4.60 -14.92
N ARG A 198 32.09 3.50 -15.40
CA ARG A 198 30.80 3.53 -16.10
C ARG A 198 29.86 2.50 -15.48
N ASP A 199 28.79 3.04 -14.92
CA ASP A 199 27.47 2.48 -14.61
C ASP A 199 27.40 1.13 -13.87
N MET A 200 27.90 1.13 -12.64
CA MET A 200 27.49 0.14 -11.64
C MET A 200 26.21 0.66 -10.97
N LEU A 201 25.07 -0.02 -11.20
CA LEU A 201 23.81 0.29 -10.53
C LEU A 201 23.98 0.08 -9.03
N ARG A 202 23.84 1.17 -8.27
CA ARG A 202 23.92 1.20 -6.80
C ARG A 202 22.53 1.07 -6.22
N THR A 203 22.44 0.66 -4.96
CA THR A 203 21.17 0.66 -4.22
C THR A 203 20.52 2.05 -4.16
N SER A 204 21.31 3.12 -4.32
CA SER A 204 20.84 4.51 -4.47
C SER A 204 20.10 4.79 -5.78
N ASP A 205 20.27 3.93 -6.77
CA ASP A 205 19.73 4.09 -8.12
C ASP A 205 18.35 3.42 -8.25
N PHE A 206 17.87 2.76 -7.19
CA PHE A 206 16.55 2.15 -7.10
C PHE A 206 15.66 2.91 -6.12
N ASN A 207 14.42 3.18 -6.54
CA ASN A 207 13.39 3.76 -5.67
C ASN A 207 12.59 2.63 -5.01
N PHE A 208 12.58 2.61 -3.67
CA PHE A 208 11.88 1.57 -2.93
C PHE A 208 10.37 1.85 -2.91
N ILE A 209 9.58 1.09 -3.68
CA ILE A 209 8.16 1.40 -3.92
C ILE A 209 7.26 0.93 -2.74
N LYS A 210 7.37 -0.32 -2.28
CA LYS A 210 6.56 -0.85 -1.15
C LYS A 210 7.09 -2.20 -0.62
N VAL A 211 6.97 -2.44 0.69
CA VAL A 211 7.11 -3.79 1.29
C VAL A 211 5.76 -4.50 1.25
N LEU A 212 5.69 -5.66 0.59
CA LEU A 212 4.43 -6.42 0.42
C LEU A 212 4.09 -7.37 1.60
N GLY A 213 4.88 -7.38 2.68
CA GLY A 213 4.54 -8.12 3.90
C GLY A 213 5.60 -8.03 5.01
N LYS A 214 5.18 -8.22 6.27
CA LYS A 214 6.10 -8.47 7.39
C LYS A 214 6.29 -9.99 7.49
N GLY A 215 7.48 -10.48 7.16
CA GLY A 215 7.78 -11.91 7.24
C GLY A 215 7.68 -12.42 8.67
N SER A 216 6.60 -13.13 9.00
CA SER A 216 6.59 -14.09 10.10
C SER A 216 7.24 -15.37 9.58
N PHE A 217 8.48 -15.62 10.01
CA PHE A 217 9.16 -16.91 9.81
C PHE A 217 8.42 -17.97 10.63
N GLY A 218 7.36 -18.53 10.06
CA GLY A 218 6.64 -19.71 10.55
C GLY A 218 6.80 -20.81 9.53
N LYS A 219 7.35 -21.94 9.96
CA LYS A 219 7.67 -23.14 9.16
C LYS A 219 6.49 -23.54 8.28
N LYS A 220 6.55 -23.19 7.00
CA LYS A 220 5.66 -23.72 5.95
C LYS A 220 6.48 -24.58 5.00
N HIS A 221 5.88 -25.67 4.55
CA HIS A 221 6.51 -26.62 3.65
C HIS A 221 6.96 -25.90 2.37
N ARG A 222 8.13 -26.25 1.81
CA ARG A 222 8.74 -25.56 0.65
C ARG A 222 7.85 -25.52 -0.60
N LYS A 223 6.80 -26.34 -0.64
CA LYS A 223 5.80 -26.43 -1.72
C LYS A 223 4.44 -25.83 -1.35
N ASP A 224 4.30 -25.21 -0.18
CA ASP A 224 3.05 -24.58 0.23
C ASP A 224 2.88 -23.25 -0.50
N VAL A 225 2.10 -23.31 -1.59
CA VAL A 225 1.74 -22.16 -2.40
C VAL A 225 0.33 -21.66 -2.10
N SER A 226 -0.26 -22.05 -0.96
CA SER A 226 -1.63 -21.65 -0.56
C SER A 226 -1.84 -20.14 -0.45
N ASN A 227 -0.76 -19.38 -0.24
CA ASN A 227 -0.77 -17.93 -0.19
C ASN A 227 -0.63 -17.25 -1.57
N PHE A 228 -0.47 -18.02 -2.64
CA PHE A 228 -0.31 -17.53 -4.00
C PHE A 228 -1.50 -17.94 -4.87
N ASP A 229 -1.84 -17.10 -5.84
CA ASP A 229 -2.90 -17.39 -6.79
C ASP A 229 -2.61 -18.72 -7.53
N LYS A 230 -3.64 -19.56 -7.68
CA LYS A 230 -3.55 -20.81 -8.44
C LYS A 230 -3.16 -20.55 -9.90
N GLN A 231 -3.54 -19.40 -10.45
CA GLN A 231 -3.18 -19.00 -11.80
C GLN A 231 -1.68 -18.68 -11.92
N PHE A 232 -1.08 -18.12 -10.88
CA PHE A 232 0.36 -17.82 -10.81
C PHE A 232 1.21 -19.08 -10.61
N THR A 233 0.69 -20.09 -9.91
CA THR A 233 1.41 -21.32 -9.58
C THR A 233 1.31 -22.41 -10.64
N SER A 234 0.44 -22.23 -11.64
CA SER A 234 0.26 -23.12 -12.79
C SER A 234 0.96 -22.62 -14.06
N GLU A 235 1.47 -21.39 -14.05
CA GLU A 235 2.26 -20.85 -15.15
C GLU A 235 3.61 -21.59 -15.23
N LYS A 236 4.05 -21.95 -16.45
CA LYS A 236 5.37 -22.56 -16.63
C LYS A 236 6.41 -21.58 -16.12
N THR A 237 7.29 -22.05 -15.24
CA THR A 237 8.46 -21.27 -14.83
C THR A 237 9.37 -21.07 -16.03
N ASP A 238 9.26 -19.92 -16.67
CA ASP A 238 10.26 -19.46 -17.62
C ASP A 238 11.36 -18.74 -16.84
N LEU A 239 12.61 -19.13 -17.06
CA LEU A 239 13.73 -18.34 -16.57
C LEU A 239 13.63 -16.99 -17.26
N THR A 240 13.52 -15.92 -16.46
CA THR A 240 13.68 -14.55 -16.98
C THR A 240 14.91 -14.56 -17.88
N PRO A 241 14.81 -14.17 -19.16
CA PRO A 241 15.94 -14.23 -20.07
C PRO A 241 17.10 -13.48 -19.42
N THR A 242 18.07 -14.25 -18.93
CA THR A 242 19.25 -13.68 -18.29
C THR A 242 20.07 -13.16 -19.45
N ASP A 243 20.31 -11.85 -19.46
CA ASP A 243 21.05 -11.22 -20.53
C ASP A 243 22.35 -12.01 -20.76
N LYS A 244 22.55 -12.51 -21.99
CA LYS A 244 23.73 -13.32 -22.32
C LYS A 244 25.02 -12.56 -22.05
N VAL A 245 24.97 -11.23 -22.16
CA VAL A 245 26.08 -10.33 -21.83
C VAL A 245 26.38 -10.35 -20.33
N PHE A 246 25.36 -10.47 -19.47
CA PHE A 246 25.53 -10.59 -18.02
C PHE A 246 26.22 -11.90 -17.63
N MET A 247 25.85 -13.03 -18.24
CA MET A 247 26.52 -14.31 -17.99
C MET A 247 27.94 -14.35 -18.52
N MET A 248 28.23 -13.69 -19.66
CA MET A 248 29.57 -13.63 -20.24
C MET A 248 30.53 -12.74 -19.44
N ASN A 249 30.00 -11.80 -18.66
CA ASN A 249 30.77 -10.87 -17.83
C ASN A 249 30.87 -11.30 -16.35
N LEU A 250 30.31 -12.47 -15.99
CA LEU A 250 30.40 -13.02 -14.64
C LEU A 250 31.81 -13.59 -14.45
N ASP A 251 32.65 -12.93 -13.65
CA ASP A 251 34.01 -13.39 -13.35
C ASP A 251 34.02 -14.28 -12.08
N GLN A 252 34.74 -15.40 -12.14
CA GLN A 252 34.92 -16.30 -11.02
C GLN A 252 35.61 -15.61 -9.82
N THR A 253 36.35 -14.53 -10.07
CA THR A 253 36.96 -13.72 -9.00
C THR A 253 35.93 -13.03 -8.09
N GLU A 254 34.71 -12.77 -8.59
CA GLU A 254 33.61 -12.19 -7.80
C GLU A 254 33.10 -13.13 -6.69
N PHE A 255 33.40 -14.43 -6.79
CA PHE A 255 33.03 -15.45 -5.81
C PHE A 255 34.18 -15.84 -4.88
N VAL A 256 35.31 -15.14 -4.92
CA VAL A 256 36.43 -15.37 -4.01
C VAL A 256 35.97 -15.08 -2.57
N GLY A 257 35.99 -16.11 -1.72
CA GLY A 257 35.49 -16.05 -0.34
C GLY A 257 34.01 -16.39 -0.18
N PHE A 258 33.27 -16.59 -1.26
CA PHE A 258 31.90 -17.06 -1.24
C PHE A 258 31.86 -18.59 -1.34
N SER A 259 31.99 -19.29 -0.21
CA SER A 259 31.69 -20.73 -0.15
C SER A 259 30.43 -20.95 0.68
N TYR A 260 29.39 -21.52 0.06
CA TYR A 260 28.25 -22.04 0.78
C TYR A 260 28.22 -23.55 0.59
N VAL A 261 28.49 -24.30 1.67
CA VAL A 261 28.26 -25.74 1.72
C VAL A 261 26.89 -25.93 2.34
N ASN A 262 25.97 -26.56 1.60
CA ASN A 262 24.66 -26.87 2.13
C ASN A 262 24.82 -27.86 3.31
N PRO A 263 24.48 -27.48 4.55
CA PRO A 263 24.64 -28.35 5.71
C PRO A 263 23.76 -29.60 5.65
N ASP A 264 22.71 -29.60 4.81
CA ASP A 264 21.83 -30.75 4.61
C ASP A 264 22.34 -31.74 3.55
N TYR A 265 23.47 -31.44 2.88
CA TYR A 265 24.04 -32.29 1.85
C TYR A 265 25.16 -33.15 2.44
N THR A 266 24.79 -34.36 2.88
CA THR A 266 25.76 -35.41 3.25
C THR A 266 26.10 -36.24 2.01
N VAL A 267 27.36 -36.23 1.59
CA VAL A 267 27.85 -37.16 0.57
C VAL A 267 28.10 -38.48 1.28
N SER A 268 27.16 -39.41 1.17
CA SER A 268 27.42 -40.82 1.45
C SER A 268 28.35 -41.37 0.38
N LEU A 269 29.58 -41.75 0.78
CA LEU A 269 30.52 -42.52 -0.05
C LEU A 269 29.95 -43.89 -0.41
#